data_AF-A0A6H5HW78-F1
#
_entry.id   AF-A0A6H5HW78-F1
#
_cell.length_a   1.000
_cell.length_b   1.000
_cell.length_c   1.000
_cell.angle_alpha   90.00
_cell.angle_beta   90.00
_cell.angle_gamma   90.00
#
_symmetry.space_group_name_H-M   'P 1'
#
loop_
_entity.id
_entity.type
_entity.pdbx_description
1 polymer ?
#
loop_
_entity_poly.entity_id
_entity_poly.type
_entity_poly.pdbx_seq_one_letter_code
_entity_poly.pdbx_strand_id
1 'polypeptide(L)'
;MLDFGGRRYRADLAATAGSLDTLHRRMTRCPRFAQEYRSFMKTYIELGHMTEIPRHQIECRHPAYYIPHHGIWQASDHGPRLRVVFDASRLTSSGVSLNDVMCRGPKLQRDIWLVLLRW
;
A
#
# COMPACT_ATOMS: atom_id res chain seq x y z
N MET A 1 -14.25 15.10 0.01
CA MET A 1 -14.12 14.84 -1.42
C MET A 1 -12.80 15.43 -1.90
N LEU A 2 -11.82 14.61 -2.28
CA LEU A 2 -10.70 15.12 -3.09
C LEU A 2 -11.20 15.14 -4.54
N ASP A 3 -10.87 16.18 -5.30
CA ASP A 3 -11.17 16.27 -6.73
C ASP A 3 -9.82 16.35 -7.47
N PHE A 4 -9.53 15.31 -8.23
CA PHE A 4 -8.44 15.27 -9.20
C PHE A 4 -9.08 15.00 -10.56
N GLY A 5 -9.22 16.04 -11.39
CA GLY A 5 -9.66 15.89 -12.78
C GLY A 5 -11.16 15.58 -12.96
N GLY A 6 -12.04 16.11 -12.10
CA GLY A 6 -13.49 16.08 -12.31
C GLY A 6 -14.18 14.76 -11.94
N ARG A 7 -13.46 13.83 -11.29
CA ARG A 7 -14.04 12.59 -10.75
C ARG A 7 -14.15 12.69 -9.24
N ARG A 8 -15.34 12.43 -8.70
CA ARG A 8 -15.61 12.51 -7.26
C ARG A 8 -15.07 11.27 -6.55
N TYR A 9 -14.05 11.41 -5.71
CA TYR A 9 -13.46 10.31 -4.96
C TYR A 9 -14.09 10.15 -3.57
N ARG A 10 -14.50 8.92 -3.21
CA ARG A 10 -14.91 8.56 -1.84
C ARG A 10 -13.78 7.83 -1.12
N ALA A 11 -13.59 8.19 0.15
CA ALA A 11 -12.68 7.52 1.06
C ALA A 11 -13.20 6.10 1.35
N ASP A 12 -12.43 5.08 0.98
CA ASP A 12 -12.89 3.69 1.03
C ASP A 12 -12.39 2.95 2.28
N LEU A 13 -13.05 3.26 3.39
CA LEU A 13 -12.83 2.60 4.68
C LEU A 13 -13.22 1.11 4.64
N ALA A 14 -14.29 0.74 3.93
CA ALA A 14 -14.84 -0.61 3.98
C ALA A 14 -13.91 -1.68 3.37
N ALA A 15 -13.35 -1.42 2.17
CA ALA A 15 -12.45 -2.35 1.50
C ALA A 15 -11.13 -2.54 2.28
N THR A 16 -10.63 -1.47 2.91
CA THR A 16 -9.44 -1.51 3.75
C THR A 16 -9.70 -2.22 5.08
N ALA A 17 -10.87 -2.01 5.69
CA ALA A 17 -11.23 -2.63 6.96
C ALA A 17 -11.21 -4.17 6.91
N GLY A 18 -11.69 -4.79 5.82
CA GLY A 18 -11.63 -6.24 5.66
C GLY A 18 -10.21 -6.80 5.54
N SER A 19 -9.31 -6.06 4.88
CA SER A 19 -7.88 -6.41 4.82
C SER A 19 -7.23 -6.31 6.19
N LEU A 20 -7.54 -5.25 6.94
CA LEU A 20 -7.03 -5.02 8.29
C LEU A 20 -7.49 -6.12 9.26
N ASP A 21 -8.76 -6.51 9.22
CA ASP A 21 -9.28 -7.61 10.03
C ASP A 21 -8.56 -8.93 9.74
N THR A 22 -8.37 -9.24 8.45
CA THR A 22 -7.65 -10.45 8.03
C THR A 22 -6.20 -10.44 8.53
N LEU A 23 -5.53 -9.29 8.44
CA LEU A 23 -4.18 -9.09 8.97
C LEU A 23 -4.14 -9.32 10.48
N HIS A 24 -5.05 -8.70 11.24
CA HIS A 24 -5.15 -8.87 12.69
C HIS A 24 -5.39 -10.32 13.08
N ARG A 25 -6.35 -11.02 12.45
CA ARG A 25 -6.60 -12.44 12.70
C ARG A 25 -5.34 -13.30 12.46
N ARG A 26 -4.58 -13.00 11.40
CA ARG A 26 -3.32 -13.69 11.11
C ARG A 26 -2.24 -13.41 12.16
N MET A 27 -2.11 -12.17 12.61
CA MET A 27 -1.19 -11.80 13.69
C MET A 27 -1.53 -12.52 15.00
N THR A 28 -2.81 -12.61 15.36
CA THR A 28 -3.25 -13.30 16.57
C THR A 28 -2.94 -14.79 16.52
N ARG A 29 -3.13 -15.43 15.34
CA ARG A 29 -2.89 -16.86 15.16
C ARG A 29 -1.40 -17.23 15.02
N CYS A 30 -0.56 -16.30 14.58
CA CYS A 30 0.84 -16.57 14.28
C CYS A 30 1.76 -15.49 14.90
N PRO A 31 2.30 -15.73 16.11
CA PRO A 31 3.16 -14.78 16.80
C PRO A 31 4.40 -14.37 16.00
N ARG A 32 5.03 -15.32 15.29
CA ARG A 32 6.19 -15.05 14.41
C ARG A 32 5.83 -14.06 13.31
N PHE A 33 4.69 -14.25 12.64
CA PHE A 33 4.22 -13.32 11.62
C PHE A 33 3.98 -11.92 12.20
N ALA A 34 3.37 -11.83 13.39
CA ALA A 34 3.12 -10.56 14.05
C ALA A 34 4.42 -9.82 14.43
N GLN A 35 5.42 -10.54 14.93
CA GLN A 35 6.72 -9.96 15.29
C GLN A 35 7.42 -9.38 14.05
N GLU A 36 7.54 -10.16 12.98
CA GLU A 36 8.20 -9.75 11.74
C GLU A 36 7.46 -8.59 11.08
N TYR A 37 6.12 -8.61 11.09
CA TYR A 37 5.32 -7.52 10.56
C TYR A 37 5.56 -6.21 11.32
N ARG A 38 5.55 -6.27 12.65
CA ARG A 38 5.82 -5.08 13.50
C ARG A 38 7.24 -4.57 13.29
N SER A 39 8.21 -5.47 13.17
CA SER A 39 9.60 -5.10 12.89
C SER A 39 9.74 -4.40 11.53
N PHE A 40 9.06 -4.90 10.49
CA PHE A 40 8.99 -4.24 9.20
C PHE A 40 8.41 -2.82 9.32
N MET A 41 7.23 -2.67 9.94
CA MET A 41 6.56 -1.36 10.06
C MET A 41 7.39 -0.36 10.84
N LYS A 42 8.03 -0.79 11.93
CA LYS A 42 8.94 0.04 12.71
C LYS A 42 10.12 0.53 11.86
N THR A 43 10.80 -0.39 11.17
CA THR A 43 11.92 -0.04 10.28
C THR A 43 11.49 0.93 9.19
N TYR A 44 10.30 0.71 8.61
CA TYR A 44 9.76 1.56 7.54
C TYR A 44 9.51 3.00 8.00
N ILE A 45 9.10 3.19 9.26
CA ILE A 45 8.98 4.52 9.90
C ILE A 45 10.36 5.11 10.19
N GLU A 46 11.28 4.33 10.75
CA GLU A 46 12.65 4.79 11.07
C GLU A 46 13.45 5.23 9.84
N LEU A 47 13.20 4.59 8.69
CA LEU A 47 13.75 4.99 7.39
C LEU A 47 13.08 6.23 6.78
N GLY A 48 12.06 6.79 7.43
CA GLY A 48 11.33 7.96 6.94
C GLY A 48 10.39 7.66 5.76
N HIS A 49 10.08 6.40 5.49
CA HIS A 49 9.14 6.01 4.43
C HIS A 49 7.67 6.11 4.85
N MET A 50 7.40 6.29 6.15
CA MET A 50 6.08 6.51 6.71
C MET A 50 6.16 7.40 7.95
N THR A 51 5.16 8.24 8.15
CA THR A 51 5.01 9.07 9.35
C THR A 51 3.64 8.86 9.99
N GLU A 52 3.55 9.02 11.30
CA GLU A 52 2.27 9.03 11.99
C GLU A 52 1.47 10.27 11.58
N ILE A 53 0.17 10.09 11.30
CA ILE A 53 -0.72 11.18 10.92
C ILE A 53 -1.14 11.92 12.20
N PRO A 54 -0.96 13.24 12.31
CA PRO A 54 -1.40 14.02 13.47
C PRO A 54 -2.91 13.87 13.73
N ARG A 55 -3.30 13.74 15.00
CA ARG A 55 -4.70 13.51 15.42
C ARG A 55 -5.68 14.54 14.83
N HIS A 56 -5.30 15.81 14.82
CA HIS A 56 -6.14 16.88 14.27
C HIS A 56 -6.50 16.64 12.79
N GLN A 57 -5.60 16.08 11.98
CA GLN A 57 -5.89 15.79 10.56
C GLN A 57 -6.88 14.64 10.39
N ILE A 58 -6.86 13.69 11.33
CA ILE A 58 -7.82 12.57 11.38
C ILE A 58 -9.21 13.12 11.76
N GLU A 59 -9.27 13.99 12.76
CA GLU A 59 -10.50 14.59 13.28
C GLU A 59 -11.17 15.54 12.29
N CYS A 60 -10.38 16.28 11.50
CA CYS A 60 -10.88 17.19 10.46
C CYS A 60 -11.60 16.48 9.30
N ARG A 61 -11.66 15.14 9.28
CA ARG A 61 -12.35 14.31 8.26
C ARG A 61 -12.00 14.73 6.83
N HIS A 62 -10.74 15.10 6.60
CA HIS A 62 -10.26 15.30 5.25
C HIS A 62 -10.45 14.02 4.44
N PRO A 63 -10.66 14.13 3.12
CA PRO A 63 -10.91 12.97 2.31
C PRO A 63 -9.59 12.20 2.22
N ALA A 64 -9.56 11.01 2.82
CA ALA A 64 -8.38 10.17 2.89
C ALA A 64 -8.53 8.97 1.95
N TYR A 65 -7.42 8.53 1.38
CA TYR A 65 -7.34 7.25 0.70
C TYR A 65 -6.57 6.27 1.60
N TYR A 66 -7.16 5.11 1.86
CA TYR A 66 -6.50 4.07 2.62
C TYR A 66 -6.02 2.98 1.67
N ILE A 67 -4.74 2.60 1.79
CA ILE A 67 -4.15 1.55 0.97
C ILE A 67 -4.14 0.26 1.80
N PRO A 68 -4.91 -0.77 1.39
CA PRO A 68 -4.82 -2.10 1.99
C PRO A 68 -3.40 -2.62 1.94
N HIS A 69 -3.01 -3.36 2.97
CA HIS A 69 -1.69 -3.97 3.03
C HIS A 69 -1.74 -5.36 3.66
N HIS A 70 -0.79 -6.20 3.28
CA HIS A 70 -0.68 -7.57 3.81
C HIS A 70 0.77 -8.05 3.79
N GLY A 71 1.10 -8.97 4.70
CA GLY A 71 2.42 -9.58 4.78
C GLY A 71 2.53 -10.86 3.93
N ILE A 72 3.62 -10.98 3.16
CA ILE A 72 4.00 -12.18 2.42
C ILE A 72 5.37 -12.67 2.88
N TRP A 73 5.56 -13.98 2.90
CA TRP A 73 6.88 -14.57 3.12
C TRP A 73 7.59 -14.68 1.78
N GLN A 74 8.79 -14.11 1.71
CA GLN A 74 9.66 -14.23 0.55
C GLN A 74 10.88 -15.06 0.92
N ALA A 75 11.25 -16.02 0.08
CA ALA A 75 12.52 -16.71 0.19
C ALA A 75 13.69 -15.71 0.04
N SER A 76 14.71 -15.85 0.86
CA SER A 76 15.98 -15.14 0.72
C SER A 76 17.12 -16.05 1.11
N ASP A 77 18.34 -15.71 0.69
CA ASP A 77 19.56 -16.50 0.96
C ASP A 77 19.82 -16.68 2.46
N HIS A 78 19.27 -15.79 3.29
CA HIS A 78 19.37 -15.83 4.75
C HIS A 78 18.10 -16.37 5.43
N GLY A 79 17.29 -17.15 4.70
CA GLY A 79 16.01 -17.69 5.16
C GLY A 79 14.81 -16.83 4.76
N PRO A 80 13.57 -17.30 5.01
CA PRO A 80 12.37 -16.58 4.62
C PRO A 80 12.23 -15.27 5.42
N ARG A 81 12.09 -14.15 4.70
CA ARG A 81 11.87 -12.81 5.28
C ARG A 81 10.46 -12.34 4.98
N LEU A 82 9.84 -11.64 5.92
CA LEU A 82 8.52 -11.05 5.71
C LEU A 82 8.67 -9.73 4.94
N ARG A 83 7.83 -9.54 3.91
CA ARG A 83 7.63 -8.24 3.27
C ARG A 83 6.17 -7.83 3.40
N VAL A 84 5.93 -6.52 3.54
CA VAL A 84 4.59 -5.95 3.49
C VAL A 84 4.34 -5.40 2.09
N VAL A 85 3.22 -5.83 1.50
CA VAL A 85 2.74 -5.38 0.20
C VAL A 85 1.63 -4.36 0.43
N PHE A 86 1.77 -3.19 -0.18
CA PHE A 86 0.73 -2.16 -0.24
C PHE A 86 -0.01 -2.27 -1.56
N ASP A 87 -1.31 -2.57 -1.50
CA ASP A 87 -2.14 -2.79 -2.70
C ASP A 87 -2.87 -1.51 -3.09
N ALA A 88 -2.20 -0.69 -3.90
CA ALA A 88 -2.78 0.52 -4.50
C ALA A 88 -3.67 0.23 -5.72
N SER A 89 -3.79 -1.03 -6.15
CA SER A 89 -4.62 -1.44 -7.29
C SER A 89 -6.06 -1.79 -6.90
N ARG A 90 -6.34 -1.90 -5.59
CA ARG A 90 -7.68 -2.21 -5.11
C ARG A 90 -8.65 -1.11 -5.49
N LEU A 91 -9.75 -1.50 -6.16
CA LEU A 91 -10.81 -0.58 -6.54
C LEU A 91 -11.50 -0.01 -5.30
N THR A 92 -11.82 1.28 -5.38
CA THR A 92 -12.69 1.97 -4.42
C THR A 92 -14.16 1.77 -4.78
N SER A 93 -15.08 2.24 -3.93
CA SER A 93 -16.52 2.29 -4.17
C SER A 93 -16.90 3.10 -5.41
N SER A 94 -16.02 3.97 -5.88
CA SER A 94 -16.14 4.66 -7.16
C SER A 94 -15.67 3.86 -8.38
N GLY A 95 -15.22 2.62 -8.19
CA GLY A 95 -14.77 1.73 -9.28
C GLY A 95 -13.40 2.07 -9.86
N VAL A 96 -12.60 2.90 -9.17
CA VAL A 96 -11.25 3.32 -9.60
C VAL A 96 -10.23 3.04 -8.49
N SER A 97 -9.02 2.65 -8.85
CA SER A 97 -7.90 2.44 -7.91
C SER A 97 -7.02 3.68 -7.78
N LEU A 98 -6.16 3.73 -6.76
CA LEU A 98 -5.19 4.81 -6.61
C LEU A 98 -4.24 4.89 -7.81
N ASN A 99 -3.84 3.74 -8.35
CA ASN A 99 -2.96 3.66 -9.53
C ASN A 99 -3.60 4.28 -10.79
N ASP A 100 -4.93 4.32 -10.89
CA ASP A 100 -5.65 4.92 -12.03
C ASP A 100 -5.68 6.45 -11.96
N VAL A 101 -5.57 6.99 -10.75
CA VAL A 101 -5.73 8.43 -10.46
C VAL A 101 -4.39 9.13 -10.37
N MET A 102 -3.35 8.40 -9.97
CA MET A 102 -2.02 8.95 -9.85
C MET A 102 -1.50 9.39 -11.23
N CYS A 103 -1.03 10.64 -11.33
CA CYS A 103 -0.47 11.17 -12.57
C CYS A 103 0.78 10.38 -12.94
N ARG A 104 0.64 9.47 -13.92
CA ARG A 104 1.77 8.74 -14.49
C ARG A 104 2.57 9.72 -15.33
N GLY A 105 3.82 9.96 -14.95
CA GLY A 105 4.77 10.69 -15.79
C GLY A 105 5.01 9.98 -17.13
N PRO A 106 5.74 10.62 -18.06
CA PRO A 106 6.07 10.01 -19.34
C PRO A 106 6.84 8.69 -19.13
N LYS A 107 6.62 7.71 -20.02
CA LYS A 107 7.31 6.41 -19.97
C LYS A 107 8.80 6.61 -20.22
N LEU A 108 9.61 6.53 -19.16
CA LEU A 108 11.07 6.71 -19.23
C LEU A 108 11.81 5.44 -19.68
N GLN A 109 11.24 4.27 -19.41
CA GLN A 109 11.84 2.99 -19.80
C GLN A 109 11.60 2.70 -21.28
N ARG A 110 12.68 2.44 -22.02
CA ARG A 110 12.61 1.95 -23.39
C ARG A 110 12.02 0.54 -23.40
N ASP A 111 11.35 0.19 -24.48
CA ASP A 111 10.84 -1.18 -24.63
C ASP A 111 11.98 -2.18 -24.56
N ILE A 112 11.76 -3.25 -23.78
CA ILE A 112 12.80 -4.24 -23.50
C ILE A 112 13.37 -4.84 -24.78
N TRP A 113 12.53 -5.03 -25.81
CA TRP A 113 12.94 -5.50 -27.12
C TRP A 113 13.94 -4.57 -27.81
N LEU A 114 13.77 -3.24 -27.70
CA LEU A 114 14.70 -2.27 -28.25
C LEU A 114 16.05 -2.25 -27.51
N VAL A 115 16.04 -2.62 -26.23
CA VAL A 115 17.28 -2.77 -25.44
C VAL A 115 17.99 -4.08 -25.79
N LEU A 116 17.23 -5.17 -25.90
CA LEU A 116 17.78 -6.51 -26.19
C LEU A 116 18.27 -6.66 -27.63
N LEU A 117 17.60 -6.04 -28.61
CA LEU A 117 17.91 -6.15 -30.04
C LEU A 117 18.81 -5.04 -30.56
N ARG A 118 19.41 -4.24 -29.66
CA ARG A 118 20.39 -3.21 -30.04
C ARG A 118 21.64 -3.89 -30.60
N TRP A 119 21.73 -3.96 -31.92
CA TRP A 119 22.98 -4.10 -32.67
C TRP A 119 23.80 -2.80 -32.58
#